data_AF-N1PIL4-F1
#
_entry.id   AF-N1PIL4-F1
#
_cell.length_a   1.000
_cell.length_b   1.000
_cell.length_c   1.000
_cell.angle_alpha   90.00
_cell.angle_beta   90.00
_cell.angle_gamma   90.00
#
_symmetry.space_group_name_H-M   'P 1'
#
loop_
_entity.id
_entity.type
_entity.pdbx_description
1 polymer ?
#
loop_
_entity_poly.entity_id
_entity_poly.type
_entity_poly.pdbx_seq_one_letter_code
_entity_poly.pdbx_strand_id
1 'polypeptide(L)'
;MTSFNLEIVNGPNTPGTTTDHELFFARRALALLKTRLGSEVLMSLLAPDTAIADTYWEDIIASSSGHYLPANITLRCHGLSVSSFLSWFKSKATDAIINLAGHPEHYLSTHGPILETIGKHVSFFTLQFTQEPDKCVTNRDAEKYPVVLSGFGTLRSGTVMGYACHQFRDLDGKREEEGLEAMFGAWVPADAGEEVRECHRMHLEVEWTNWLRAAYEDLHGEGR
;
A
#
# COMPACT_ATOMS: atom_id res chain seq x y z
N MET A 1 7.42 16.50 33.82
CA MET A 1 6.20 16.48 32.98
C MET A 1 5.16 15.69 33.74
N THR A 2 4.00 16.29 34.03
CA THR A 2 2.86 15.56 34.59
C THR A 2 2.26 14.70 33.49
N SER A 3 2.29 13.38 33.65
CA SER A 3 1.65 12.45 32.72
C SER A 3 0.14 12.62 32.79
N PHE A 4 -0.53 12.65 31.64
CA PHE A 4 -1.99 12.50 31.57
C PHE A 4 -2.40 11.20 32.24
N ASN A 5 -3.36 11.24 33.16
CA ASN A 5 -3.87 10.08 33.89
C ASN A 5 -5.40 10.04 33.78
N LEU A 6 -5.92 9.01 33.13
CA LEU A 6 -7.34 8.81 32.86
C LEU A 6 -7.73 7.39 33.29
N GLU A 7 -8.81 7.27 34.05
CA GLU A 7 -9.40 5.99 34.45
C GLU A 7 -10.78 5.82 33.81
N ILE A 8 -10.99 4.70 33.13
CA ILE A 8 -12.30 4.30 32.60
C ILE A 8 -13.02 3.46 33.67
N VAL A 9 -13.88 4.09 34.46
CA VAL A 9 -14.64 3.44 35.55
C VAL A 9 -15.76 2.53 35.01
N ASN A 10 -16.32 2.87 33.85
CA ASN A 10 -17.28 2.03 33.12
C ASN A 10 -17.03 2.22 31.61
N GLY A 11 -16.83 1.12 30.89
CA GLY A 11 -16.32 1.13 29.52
C GLY A 11 -17.19 0.39 28.52
N PRO A 12 -16.77 0.34 27.25
CA PRO A 12 -17.44 -0.46 26.24
C PRO A 12 -17.28 -1.96 26.52
N ASN A 13 -18.24 -2.77 26.09
CA ASN A 13 -18.13 -4.23 26.12
C ASN A 13 -17.19 -4.77 25.02
N THR A 14 -16.86 -3.93 24.02
CA THR A 14 -15.93 -4.27 22.95
C THR A 14 -14.49 -4.12 23.46
N PRO A 15 -13.66 -5.19 23.40
CA PRO A 15 -12.26 -5.10 23.78
C PRO A 15 -11.48 -4.04 22.98
N GLY A 16 -10.37 -3.56 23.54
CA GLY A 16 -9.48 -2.60 22.89
C GLY A 16 -9.17 -1.39 23.77
N THR A 17 -8.12 -0.67 23.40
CA THR A 17 -7.76 0.63 23.97
C THR A 17 -8.59 1.75 23.34
N THR A 18 -8.58 2.94 23.95
CA THR A 18 -9.18 4.14 23.34
C THR A 18 -8.62 4.41 21.94
N THR A 19 -7.32 4.19 21.73
CA THR A 19 -6.66 4.33 20.42
C THR A 19 -7.21 3.33 19.40
N ASP A 20 -7.45 2.08 19.80
CA ASP A 20 -8.04 1.07 18.91
C ASP A 20 -9.45 1.46 18.48
N HIS A 21 -10.26 1.95 19.43
CA HIS A 21 -11.63 2.40 19.16
C HIS A 21 -11.65 3.66 18.29
N GLU A 22 -10.77 4.63 18.55
CA GLU A 22 -10.62 5.83 17.72
C GLU A 22 -10.23 5.44 16.29
N LEU A 23 -9.25 4.56 16.11
CA LEU A 23 -8.83 4.07 14.80
C LEU A 23 -9.98 3.37 14.07
N PHE A 24 -10.75 2.53 14.77
CA PHE A 24 -11.94 1.89 14.21
C PHE A 24 -12.97 2.93 13.74
N PHE A 25 -13.29 3.93 14.57
CA PHE A 25 -14.26 4.96 14.22
C PHE A 25 -13.76 5.86 13.09
N ALA A 26 -12.48 6.24 13.09
CA ALA A 26 -11.86 7.04 12.04
C ALA A 26 -11.91 6.31 10.69
N ARG A 27 -11.53 5.02 10.65
CA ARG A 27 -11.62 4.19 9.44
C ARG A 27 -13.06 4.09 8.93
N ARG A 28 -14.02 3.85 9.82
CA ARG A 28 -15.44 3.77 9.46
C ARG A 28 -15.98 5.09 8.90
N ALA A 29 -15.64 6.22 9.53
CA ALA A 29 -16.04 7.55 9.07
C ALA A 29 -15.41 7.88 7.71
N LEU A 30 -14.12 7.59 7.53
CA LEU A 30 -13.41 7.85 6.28
C LEU A 30 -13.96 7.00 5.13
N ALA A 31 -14.20 5.71 5.37
CA ALA A 31 -14.81 4.81 4.39
C ALA A 31 -16.20 5.30 3.96
N LEU A 32 -17.04 5.75 4.92
CA LEU A 32 -18.34 6.34 4.63
C LEU A 32 -18.21 7.58 3.74
N LEU A 33 -17.33 8.52 4.09
CA LEU A 33 -17.13 9.75 3.32
C LEU A 33 -16.64 9.47 1.91
N LYS A 34 -15.60 8.63 1.75
CA LYS A 34 -15.07 8.26 0.43
C LYS A 34 -16.13 7.60 -0.44
N THR A 35 -16.92 6.69 0.13
CA THR A 35 -18.02 6.01 -0.58
C THR A 35 -19.09 6.99 -1.04
N ARG A 36 -19.45 7.97 -0.20
CA ARG A 36 -20.51 8.94 -0.52
C ARG A 36 -20.07 10.00 -1.52
N LEU A 37 -18.81 10.42 -1.46
CA LEU A 37 -18.24 11.37 -2.42
C LEU A 37 -18.02 10.71 -3.78
N GLY A 38 -17.53 9.47 -3.80
CA GLY A 38 -17.14 8.78 -5.02
C GLY A 38 -15.84 9.36 -5.62
N SER A 39 -15.26 8.61 -6.56
CA SER A 39 -13.92 8.92 -7.09
C SER A 39 -13.84 10.25 -7.85
N GLU A 40 -14.86 10.60 -8.64
CA GLU A 40 -14.86 11.85 -9.41
C GLU A 40 -14.81 13.09 -8.50
N VAL A 41 -15.63 13.09 -7.44
CA VAL A 41 -15.66 14.21 -6.48
C VAL A 41 -14.37 14.25 -5.67
N LEU A 42 -13.83 13.10 -5.23
CA LEU A 42 -12.55 13.04 -4.53
C LEU A 42 -11.40 13.57 -5.39
N MET A 43 -11.35 13.18 -6.67
CA MET A 43 -10.35 13.70 -7.61
C MET A 43 -10.47 15.21 -7.79
N SER A 44 -11.70 15.74 -7.93
CA SER A 44 -11.92 17.18 -8.04
C SER A 44 -11.56 17.93 -6.76
N LEU A 45 -11.85 17.35 -5.60
CA LEU A 45 -11.56 17.94 -4.30
C LEU A 45 -10.05 18.03 -4.05
N LEU A 46 -9.31 16.99 -4.42
CA LEU A 46 -7.87 16.86 -4.22
C LEU A 46 -7.04 17.37 -5.40
N ALA A 47 -7.67 17.96 -6.42
CA ALA A 47 -6.97 18.48 -7.59
C ALA A 47 -5.85 19.50 -7.21
N PRO A 48 -6.07 20.45 -6.27
CA PRO A 48 -5.00 21.36 -5.83
C PRO A 48 -3.81 20.62 -5.22
N ASP A 49 -4.06 19.61 -4.38
CA ASP A 49 -3.01 18.81 -3.75
C ASP A 49 -2.21 18.00 -4.78
N THR A 50 -2.90 17.43 -5.79
CA THR A 50 -2.21 16.71 -6.87
C THR A 50 -1.37 17.61 -7.75
N ALA A 51 -1.76 18.88 -7.96
CA ALA A 51 -0.95 19.83 -8.71
C ALA A 51 0.35 20.18 -7.96
N ILE A 52 0.27 20.30 -6.64
CA ILE A 52 1.44 20.49 -5.77
C ILE A 52 2.34 19.24 -5.84
N ALA A 53 1.75 18.05 -5.76
CA ALA A 53 2.49 16.80 -5.89
C ALA A 53 3.17 16.64 -7.25
N ASP A 54 2.48 16.97 -8.36
CA ASP A 54 3.04 16.89 -9.71
C ASP A 54 4.31 17.75 -9.82
N THR A 55 4.25 19.00 -9.35
CA THR A 55 5.43 19.90 -9.36
C THR A 55 6.57 19.33 -8.51
N TYR A 56 6.25 18.86 -7.29
CA TYR A 56 7.24 18.26 -6.40
C TYR A 56 7.93 17.05 -7.04
N TRP A 57 7.17 16.14 -7.64
CA TRP A 57 7.72 14.94 -8.25
C TRP A 57 8.56 15.25 -9.48
N GLU A 58 8.12 16.18 -10.34
CA GLU A 58 8.91 16.60 -11.51
C GLU A 58 10.28 17.16 -11.11
N ASP A 59 10.32 18.04 -10.09
CA ASP A 59 11.57 18.61 -9.58
C ASP A 59 12.50 17.53 -9.01
N ILE A 60 11.96 16.64 -8.17
CA ILE A 60 12.71 15.59 -7.49
C ILE A 60 13.22 14.53 -8.48
N ILE A 61 12.42 14.17 -9.49
CA ILE A 61 12.85 13.23 -10.54
C ILE A 61 13.99 13.86 -11.36
N ALA A 62 13.86 15.13 -11.72
CA ALA A 62 14.88 15.84 -12.47
C ALA A 62 16.21 15.91 -11.71
N SER A 63 16.17 16.18 -10.40
CA SER A 63 17.38 16.26 -9.57
C SER A 63 18.03 14.88 -9.33
N SER A 64 17.22 13.82 -9.24
CA SER A 64 17.68 12.45 -9.00
C SER A 64 18.53 11.84 -10.12
N SER A 65 18.63 12.50 -11.28
CA SER A 65 19.50 12.08 -12.40
C SER A 65 19.29 10.62 -12.85
N GLY A 66 18.04 10.15 -12.80
CA GLY A 66 17.66 8.78 -13.17
C GLY A 66 17.97 7.71 -12.11
N HIS A 67 18.43 8.10 -10.92
CA HIS A 67 18.65 7.18 -9.81
C HIS A 67 17.40 7.06 -8.94
N TYR A 68 17.13 5.84 -8.49
CA TYR A 68 16.04 5.54 -7.58
C TYR A 68 16.57 4.72 -6.41
N LEU A 69 16.01 4.97 -5.23
CA LEU A 69 16.40 4.31 -3.99
C LEU A 69 15.24 3.49 -3.43
N PRO A 70 15.53 2.31 -2.87
CA PRO A 70 14.49 1.42 -2.37
C PRO A 70 13.87 1.90 -1.05
N ALA A 71 12.57 1.68 -0.92
CA ALA A 71 11.78 1.73 0.30
C ALA A 71 11.06 0.37 0.42
N ASN A 72 11.61 -0.52 1.25
CA ASN A 72 11.14 -1.90 1.33
C ASN A 72 10.77 -2.30 2.75
N ILE A 73 9.84 -3.24 2.85
CA ILE A 73 9.52 -3.98 4.06
C ILE A 73 9.48 -5.48 3.75
N THR A 74 9.63 -6.31 4.77
CA THR A 74 9.41 -7.76 4.65
C THR A 74 8.34 -8.19 5.63
N LEU A 75 7.31 -8.87 5.13
CA LEU A 75 6.25 -9.44 5.95
C LEU A 75 6.26 -10.97 5.82
N ARG A 76 5.87 -11.65 6.90
CA ARG A 76 5.52 -13.07 6.90
C ARG A 76 4.07 -13.21 7.29
N CYS A 77 3.32 -13.97 6.51
CA CYS A 77 1.93 -14.29 6.79
C CYS A 77 1.78 -15.81 6.86
N HIS A 78 1.21 -16.29 7.95
CA HIS A 78 0.88 -17.71 8.12
C HIS A 78 -0.58 -17.95 7.73
N GLY A 79 -0.86 -19.14 7.21
CA GLY A 79 -2.16 -19.54 6.67
C GLY A 79 -2.47 -19.02 5.27
N LEU A 80 -1.48 -18.51 4.53
CA LEU A 80 -1.63 -18.14 3.12
C LEU A 80 -0.42 -18.61 2.32
N SER A 81 -0.63 -19.38 1.24
CA SER A 81 0.42 -19.59 0.24
C SER A 81 0.53 -18.38 -0.70
N VAL A 82 1.68 -18.22 -1.33
CA VAL A 82 1.89 -17.22 -2.38
C VAL A 82 0.84 -17.38 -3.49
N SER A 83 0.60 -18.62 -3.90
CA SER A 83 -0.33 -18.92 -5.00
C SER A 83 -1.77 -18.52 -4.68
N SER A 84 -2.24 -18.78 -3.45
CA SER A 84 -3.60 -18.41 -3.04
C SER A 84 -3.74 -16.90 -2.89
N PHE A 85 -2.77 -16.24 -2.28
CA PHE A 85 -2.77 -14.79 -2.12
C PHE A 85 -2.77 -14.06 -3.48
N LEU A 86 -1.86 -14.40 -4.40
CA LEU A 86 -1.79 -13.73 -5.70
C LEU A 86 -3.02 -14.00 -6.58
N SER A 87 -3.59 -15.21 -6.48
CA SER A 87 -4.85 -15.52 -7.16
C SER A 87 -6.01 -14.68 -6.62
N TRP A 88 -6.11 -14.55 -5.29
CA TRP A 88 -7.08 -13.66 -4.65
C TRP A 88 -6.86 -12.21 -5.06
N PHE A 89 -5.63 -11.70 -4.97
CA PHE A 89 -5.30 -10.31 -5.28
C PHE A 89 -5.68 -9.95 -6.73
N LYS A 90 -5.32 -10.81 -7.68
CA LYS A 90 -5.72 -10.65 -9.08
C LYS A 90 -7.24 -10.68 -9.29
N SER A 91 -7.96 -11.52 -8.54
CA SER A 91 -9.43 -11.59 -8.63
C SER A 91 -10.11 -10.30 -8.13
N LYS A 92 -9.46 -9.56 -7.23
CA LYS A 92 -9.96 -8.28 -6.67
C LYS A 92 -9.51 -7.06 -7.46
N ALA A 93 -8.85 -7.23 -8.60
CA ALA A 93 -8.25 -6.13 -9.36
C ALA A 93 -9.20 -4.96 -9.66
N THR A 94 -10.47 -5.25 -9.88
CA THR A 94 -11.52 -4.26 -10.20
C THR A 94 -12.45 -3.96 -9.02
N ASP A 95 -12.21 -4.56 -7.84
CA ASP A 95 -13.00 -4.34 -6.64
C ASP A 95 -12.53 -3.06 -5.94
N ALA A 96 -13.22 -1.95 -6.23
CA ALA A 96 -12.89 -0.65 -5.66
C ALA A 96 -12.96 -0.63 -4.12
N ILE A 97 -13.82 -1.44 -3.50
CA ILE A 97 -13.94 -1.48 -2.03
C ILE A 97 -12.69 -2.11 -1.44
N ILE A 98 -12.25 -3.25 -1.99
CA ILE A 98 -11.03 -3.94 -1.53
C ILE A 98 -9.78 -3.09 -1.79
N ASN A 99 -9.66 -2.48 -2.97
CA ASN A 99 -8.50 -1.65 -3.29
C ASN A 99 -8.41 -0.41 -2.38
N LEU A 100 -9.53 0.26 -2.10
CA LEU A 100 -9.57 1.39 -1.16
C LEU A 100 -9.35 0.97 0.30
N ALA A 101 -9.73 -0.25 0.66
CA ALA A 101 -9.53 -0.79 2.01
C ALA A 101 -8.07 -1.17 2.30
N GLY A 102 -7.21 -1.24 1.29
CA GLY A 102 -5.77 -1.47 1.46
C GLY A 102 -5.14 -0.42 2.37
N HIS A 103 -5.36 0.86 2.09
CA HIS A 103 -4.79 1.95 2.88
C HIS A 103 -5.80 3.08 3.13
N PRO A 104 -5.85 3.68 4.33
CA PRO A 104 -6.72 4.82 4.61
C PRO A 104 -6.39 6.04 3.74
N GLU A 105 -5.23 6.10 3.09
CA GLU A 105 -4.87 7.19 2.16
C GLU A 105 -5.06 6.84 0.68
N HIS A 106 -5.70 5.72 0.34
CA HIS A 106 -6.16 5.48 -1.03
C HIS A 106 -7.45 6.26 -1.30
N TYR A 107 -7.43 7.22 -2.21
CA TYR A 107 -8.61 7.98 -2.65
C TYR A 107 -9.17 7.46 -3.98
N LEU A 108 -8.28 6.94 -4.82
CA LEU A 108 -8.57 6.14 -6.00
C LEU A 108 -7.51 5.05 -6.10
N SER A 109 -7.91 3.79 -6.16
CA SER A 109 -6.99 2.67 -6.33
C SER A 109 -7.60 1.70 -7.33
N THR A 110 -7.32 1.95 -8.61
CA THR A 110 -7.76 1.10 -9.72
C THR A 110 -6.55 0.65 -10.51
N HIS A 111 -6.63 -0.49 -11.21
CA HIS A 111 -5.56 -0.94 -12.10
C HIS A 111 -5.39 0.08 -13.25
N GLY A 112 -4.46 1.01 -13.09
CA GLY A 112 -4.32 2.20 -13.93
C GLY A 112 -4.17 3.45 -13.07
N PRO A 113 -5.17 4.34 -12.99
CA PRO A 113 -5.03 5.56 -12.20
C PRO A 113 -5.10 5.29 -10.70
N ILE A 114 -4.11 5.85 -10.00
CA ILE A 114 -3.97 5.84 -8.55
C ILE A 114 -4.00 7.30 -8.06
N LEU A 115 -4.73 7.52 -6.98
CA LEU A 115 -4.71 8.76 -6.20
C LEU A 115 -4.51 8.39 -4.74
N GLU A 116 -3.33 8.68 -4.19
CA GLU A 116 -2.96 8.32 -2.83
C GLU A 116 -1.90 9.26 -2.26
N THR A 117 -1.75 9.26 -0.94
CA THR A 117 -0.65 10.00 -0.30
C THR A 117 0.66 9.21 -0.39
N ILE A 118 1.70 9.83 -0.94
CA ILE A 118 3.09 9.33 -0.88
C ILE A 118 3.95 10.36 -0.15
N GLY A 119 4.57 9.96 0.96
CA GLY A 119 5.20 10.94 1.86
C GLY A 119 4.13 11.85 2.47
N LYS A 120 4.18 13.13 2.15
CA LYS A 120 3.15 14.13 2.51
C LYS A 120 2.33 14.61 1.32
N HIS A 121 2.55 14.04 0.13
CA HIS A 121 2.01 14.53 -1.13
C HIS A 121 0.88 13.63 -1.62
N VAL A 122 -0.32 14.19 -1.77
CA VAL A 122 -1.44 13.52 -2.44
C VAL A 122 -1.12 13.44 -3.92
N SER A 123 -0.67 12.28 -4.36
CA SER A 123 -0.06 12.03 -5.65
C SER A 123 -1.05 11.34 -6.59
N PHE A 124 -1.08 11.77 -7.85
CA PHE A 124 -1.81 11.10 -8.90
C PHE A 124 -0.85 10.52 -9.92
N PHE A 125 -0.91 9.21 -10.16
CA PHE A 125 -0.07 8.54 -11.15
C PHE A 125 -0.80 7.38 -11.79
N THR A 126 -0.34 6.95 -12.96
CA THR A 126 -0.84 5.74 -13.62
C THR A 126 0.13 4.59 -13.37
N LEU A 127 -0.33 3.56 -12.67
CA LEU A 127 0.40 2.32 -12.41
C LEU A 127 0.26 1.36 -13.59
N GLN A 128 1.38 0.81 -14.04
CA GLN A 128 1.45 -0.19 -15.09
C GLN A 128 2.21 -1.42 -14.60
N PHE A 129 1.58 -2.59 -14.67
CA PHE A 129 2.23 -3.86 -14.31
C PHE A 129 3.11 -4.37 -15.45
N THR A 130 4.26 -4.92 -15.10
CA THR A 130 5.24 -5.50 -16.03
C THR A 130 5.54 -6.95 -15.67
N GLN A 131 5.99 -7.72 -16.65
CA GLN A 131 6.44 -9.10 -16.41
C GLN A 131 7.81 -9.15 -15.74
N GLU A 132 8.69 -8.20 -16.11
CA GLU A 132 10.03 -8.10 -15.57
C GLU A 132 10.20 -6.78 -14.81
N PRO A 133 10.90 -6.78 -13.67
CA PRO A 133 11.29 -5.56 -12.97
C PRO A 133 12.20 -4.68 -13.85
N ASP A 134 12.10 -3.37 -13.68
CA ASP A 134 13.03 -2.43 -14.31
C ASP A 134 14.46 -2.60 -13.75
N LYS A 135 15.47 -2.22 -14.53
CA LYS A 135 16.88 -2.20 -14.10
C LYS A 135 17.13 -1.30 -12.88
N CYS A 136 16.26 -0.34 -12.59
CA CYS A 136 16.33 0.49 -11.39
C CYS A 136 16.04 -0.30 -10.09
N VAL A 137 15.49 -1.52 -10.19
CA VAL A 137 15.25 -2.42 -9.05
C VAL A 137 16.54 -3.14 -8.66
N THR A 138 17.23 -2.63 -7.65
CA THR A 138 18.61 -3.04 -7.31
C THR A 138 18.74 -4.21 -6.32
N ASN A 139 17.65 -4.69 -5.71
CA ASN A 139 17.71 -5.72 -4.66
C ASN A 139 16.84 -6.96 -4.97
N ARG A 140 16.66 -7.29 -6.24
CA ARG A 140 15.98 -8.51 -6.64
C ARG A 140 16.78 -9.74 -6.21
N ASP A 141 16.15 -10.63 -5.45
CA ASP A 141 16.72 -11.90 -5.03
C ASP A 141 15.83 -13.04 -5.56
N ALA A 142 16.07 -13.42 -6.81
CA ALA A 142 15.26 -14.41 -7.52
C ALA A 142 15.48 -15.85 -7.03
N GLU A 143 16.62 -16.13 -6.39
CA GLU A 143 16.89 -17.44 -5.80
C GLU A 143 16.04 -17.62 -4.54
N LYS A 144 15.97 -16.58 -3.69
CA LYS A 144 15.15 -16.61 -2.48
C LYS A 144 13.67 -16.41 -2.77
N TYR A 145 13.33 -15.46 -3.64
CA TYR A 145 11.96 -15.06 -3.97
C TYR A 145 11.67 -15.29 -5.46
N PRO A 146 11.27 -16.52 -5.85
CA PRO A 146 11.11 -16.88 -7.25
C PRO A 146 9.88 -16.22 -7.91
N VAL A 147 8.92 -15.73 -7.12
CA VAL A 147 7.68 -15.12 -7.63
C VAL A 147 7.76 -13.61 -7.46
N VAL A 148 7.38 -12.86 -8.50
CA VAL A 148 7.47 -11.40 -8.53
C VAL A 148 6.20 -10.78 -9.09
N LEU A 149 5.78 -9.66 -8.49
CA LEU A 149 4.83 -8.70 -9.04
C LEU A 149 5.56 -7.37 -9.21
N SER A 150 5.61 -6.84 -10.42
CA SER A 150 6.35 -5.61 -10.72
C SER A 150 5.55 -4.63 -11.55
N GLY A 151 5.94 -3.36 -11.48
CA GLY A 151 5.35 -2.30 -12.25
C GLY A 151 6.05 -0.97 -12.06
N PHE A 152 5.51 0.06 -12.69
CA PHE A 152 5.98 1.44 -12.54
C PHE A 152 4.83 2.43 -12.58
N GLY A 153 5.01 3.54 -11.87
CA GLY A 153 4.08 4.67 -11.86
C GLY A 153 4.53 5.75 -12.83
N THR A 154 3.60 6.36 -13.56
CA THR A 154 3.86 7.50 -14.43
C THR A 154 3.02 8.70 -14.03
N LEU A 155 3.64 9.89 -14.01
CA LEU A 155 2.94 11.17 -13.87
C LEU A 155 2.10 11.44 -15.11
N ARG A 156 1.22 12.46 -15.05
CA ARG A 156 0.42 12.90 -16.21
C ARG A 156 1.28 13.34 -17.40
N SER A 157 2.49 13.84 -17.14
CA SER A 157 3.48 14.18 -18.17
C SER A 157 4.08 12.96 -18.87
N GLY A 158 3.81 11.74 -18.39
CA GLY A 158 4.39 10.49 -18.88
C GLY A 158 5.74 10.15 -18.23
N THR A 159 6.28 11.04 -17.40
CA THR A 159 7.51 10.83 -16.64
C THR A 159 7.32 9.68 -15.64
N VAL A 160 8.29 8.76 -15.56
CA VAL A 160 8.27 7.70 -14.55
C VAL A 160 8.49 8.32 -13.17
N MET A 161 7.53 8.11 -12.27
CA MET A 161 7.57 8.58 -10.89
C MET A 161 8.35 7.63 -9.98
N GLY A 162 8.26 6.33 -10.26
CA GLY A 162 8.89 5.30 -9.44
C GLY A 162 8.51 3.90 -9.91
N TYR A 163 9.10 2.91 -9.25
CA TYR A 163 8.93 1.49 -9.58
C TYR A 163 8.43 0.71 -8.38
N ALA A 164 7.65 -0.34 -8.62
CA ALA A 164 7.24 -1.31 -7.62
C ALA A 164 7.83 -2.68 -7.99
N CYS A 165 8.36 -3.38 -6.99
CA CYS A 165 8.77 -4.78 -7.12
C CYS A 165 8.50 -5.48 -5.80
N HIS A 166 7.51 -6.36 -5.82
CA HIS A 166 7.14 -7.22 -4.71
C HIS A 166 7.60 -8.64 -5.02
N GLN A 167 8.33 -9.24 -4.09
CA GLN A 167 8.99 -10.52 -4.26
C GLN A 167 8.48 -11.50 -3.21
N PHE A 168 8.09 -12.70 -3.63
CA PHE A 168 7.36 -13.65 -2.80
C PHE A 168 8.03 -15.03 -2.80
N ARG A 169 7.90 -15.73 -1.68
CA ARG A 169 8.19 -17.16 -1.55
C ARG A 169 7.23 -17.79 -0.56
N ASP A 170 6.91 -19.06 -0.78
CA ASP A 170 6.25 -19.85 0.24
C ASP A 170 7.23 -20.11 1.40
N LEU A 171 6.71 -20.19 2.62
CA LEU A 171 7.45 -20.63 3.78
C LEU A 171 7.44 -22.16 3.82
N ASP A 172 8.59 -22.76 4.12
CA ASP A 172 8.70 -24.21 4.29
C ASP A 172 7.94 -24.63 5.56
N GLY A 173 6.91 -25.47 5.41
CA GLY A 173 6.05 -25.94 6.50
C GLY A 173 5.15 -27.10 6.08
N LYS A 174 4.55 -27.82 7.03
CA LYS A 174 3.48 -28.81 6.72
C LYS A 174 2.25 -28.07 6.18
N ARG A 175 1.32 -28.77 5.53
CA ARG A 175 0.09 -28.20 4.94
C ARG A 175 -0.80 -27.38 5.90
N GLU A 176 -0.62 -27.57 7.21
CA GLU A 176 -1.30 -26.84 8.31
C GLU A 176 -0.46 -25.64 8.82
N GLU A 177 0.76 -25.47 8.31
CA GLU A 177 1.72 -24.39 8.55
C GLU A 177 2.03 -23.64 7.23
N GLU A 178 1.13 -23.70 6.25
CA GLU A 178 1.27 -22.93 5.00
C GLU A 178 1.49 -21.45 5.32
N GLY A 179 2.33 -20.78 4.56
CA GLY A 179 2.64 -19.38 4.79
C GLY A 179 3.43 -18.79 3.64
N LEU A 180 3.51 -17.47 3.60
CA LEU A 180 4.30 -16.72 2.63
C LEU A 180 5.22 -15.74 3.34
N GLU A 181 6.40 -15.54 2.77
CA GLU A 181 7.25 -14.38 3.02
C GLU A 181 7.23 -13.49 1.78
N ALA A 182 6.96 -12.21 1.97
CA ALA A 182 6.93 -11.24 0.90
C ALA A 182 7.81 -10.05 1.26
N MET A 183 8.72 -9.69 0.37
CA MET A 183 9.39 -8.39 0.40
C MET A 183 8.63 -7.44 -0.51
N PHE A 184 7.95 -6.47 0.08
CA PHE A 184 7.26 -5.42 -0.65
C PHE A 184 8.22 -4.26 -0.83
N GLY A 185 8.48 -3.88 -2.08
CA GLY A 185 9.41 -2.81 -2.38
C GLY A 185 8.87 -1.79 -3.36
N ALA A 186 9.25 -0.54 -3.12
CA ALA A 186 9.11 0.55 -4.06
C ALA A 186 10.46 1.27 -4.23
N TRP A 187 10.67 1.85 -5.40
CA TRP A 187 11.83 2.64 -5.75
C TRP A 187 11.36 4.04 -6.07
N VAL A 188 11.69 4.96 -5.17
CA VAL A 188 11.38 6.39 -5.29
C VAL A 188 12.62 7.13 -5.79
N PRO A 189 12.48 8.30 -6.43
CA PRO A 189 13.63 9.05 -6.92
C PRO A 189 14.62 9.34 -5.77
N ALA A 190 15.92 9.23 -6.06
CA ALA A 190 16.98 9.25 -5.04
C ALA A 190 16.95 10.50 -4.13
N ASP A 191 16.57 11.65 -4.70
CA ASP A 191 16.53 12.94 -4.00
C ASP A 191 15.25 13.17 -3.20
N ALA A 192 14.27 12.26 -3.24
CA ALA A 192 13.05 12.34 -2.44
C ALA A 192 13.32 12.33 -0.91
N GLY A 193 14.53 11.93 -0.51
CA GLY A 193 14.96 11.93 0.89
C GLY A 193 14.46 10.73 1.69
N GLU A 194 14.99 10.60 2.92
CA GLU A 194 14.68 9.47 3.80
C GLU A 194 13.27 9.53 4.38
N GLU A 195 12.76 10.73 4.64
CA GLU A 195 11.39 10.92 5.16
C GLU A 195 10.35 10.32 4.21
N VAL A 196 10.46 10.58 2.90
CA VAL A 196 9.55 10.00 1.90
C VAL A 196 9.68 8.47 1.85
N ARG A 197 10.90 7.94 1.92
CA ARG A 197 11.12 6.48 1.93
C ARG A 197 10.54 5.83 3.18
N GLU A 198 10.68 6.44 4.35
CA GLU A 198 10.10 5.93 5.58
C GLU A 198 8.58 5.98 5.56
N CYS A 199 8.00 7.10 5.11
CA CYS A 199 6.56 7.18 4.87
C CYS A 199 6.08 6.10 3.92
N HIS A 200 6.82 5.81 2.85
CA HIS A 200 6.44 4.77 1.91
C HIS A 200 6.58 3.35 2.52
N ARG A 201 7.56 3.11 3.40
CA ARG A 201 7.64 1.84 4.16
C ARG A 201 6.43 1.67 5.09
N MET A 202 6.01 2.73 5.78
CA MET A 202 4.78 2.72 6.60
C MET A 202 3.53 2.48 5.73
N HIS A 203 3.45 3.11 4.55
CA HIS A 203 2.36 2.88 3.59
C HIS A 203 2.30 1.42 3.17
N LEU A 204 3.43 0.83 2.73
CA LEU A 204 3.51 -0.57 2.36
C LEU A 204 3.13 -1.50 3.53
N GLU A 205 3.53 -1.16 4.75
CA GLU A 205 3.19 -1.98 5.93
C GLU A 205 1.69 -2.06 6.12
N VAL A 206 1.01 -0.91 6.13
CA VAL A 206 -0.43 -0.85 6.32
C VAL A 206 -1.18 -1.47 5.15
N GLU A 207 -0.80 -1.13 3.92
CA GLU A 207 -1.42 -1.59 2.68
C GLU A 207 -1.41 -3.12 2.57
N TRP A 208 -0.21 -3.70 2.58
CA TRP A 208 -0.04 -5.12 2.36
C TRP A 208 -0.53 -5.94 3.55
N THR A 209 -0.45 -5.43 4.77
CA THR A 209 -1.06 -6.09 5.93
C THR A 209 -2.58 -6.18 5.81
N ASN A 210 -3.25 -5.11 5.37
CA ASN A 210 -4.71 -5.11 5.21
C ASN A 210 -5.16 -6.03 4.07
N TRP A 211 -4.45 -6.05 2.94
CA TRP A 211 -4.77 -6.99 1.86
C TRP A 211 -4.46 -8.45 2.19
N LEU A 212 -3.35 -8.74 2.87
CA LEU A 212 -3.07 -10.09 3.37
C LEU A 212 -4.15 -10.56 4.35
N ARG A 213 -4.58 -9.69 5.27
CA ARG A 213 -5.68 -10.00 6.19
C ARG A 213 -6.99 -10.27 5.44
N ALA A 214 -7.37 -9.40 4.50
CA ALA A 214 -8.59 -9.57 3.71
C ALA A 214 -8.57 -10.86 2.88
N ALA A 215 -7.41 -11.21 2.30
CA ALA A 215 -7.23 -12.47 1.59
C ALA A 215 -7.40 -13.67 2.52
N TYR A 216 -6.78 -13.64 3.70
CA TYR A 216 -6.90 -14.69 4.69
C TYR A 216 -8.37 -14.90 5.11
N GLU A 217 -9.07 -13.81 5.45
CA GLU A 217 -10.47 -13.83 5.85
C GLU A 217 -11.40 -14.32 4.74
N ASP A 218 -11.23 -13.87 3.49
CA ASP A 218 -12.06 -14.31 2.37
C ASP A 218 -11.83 -15.80 2.01
N LEU A 219 -10.62 -16.32 2.20
CA LEU A 219 -10.25 -17.69 1.83
C LEU A 219 -10.53 -18.72 2.95
N HIS A 220 -10.51 -18.30 4.21
CA HIS A 220 -10.71 -19.18 5.38
C HIS A 220 -12.01 -18.90 6.13
N GLY A 221 -12.63 -17.75 5.90
CA GLY A 221 -13.96 -17.46 6.41
C GLY A 221 -14.97 -18.39 5.74
N GLU A 222 -15.66 -19.19 6.54
CA GLU A 222 -16.89 -19.88 6.10
C GLU A 222 -17.84 -18.83 5.51
N GLY A 223 -18.39 -19.13 4.32
CA GLY A 223 -19.04 -18.16 3.43
C GLY A 223 -19.93 -17.12 4.10
N ARG A 224 -19.80 -15.86 3.64
CA ARG A 224 -20.79 -14.82 3.90
C ARG A 224 -22.17 -15.22 3.41
#